data_AF-B8DWH6-F1
#
_entry.id   AF-B8DWH6-F1
#
_cell.length_a   1.000
_cell.length_b   1.000
_cell.length_c   1.000
_cell.angle_alpha   90.00
_cell.angle_beta   90.00
_cell.angle_gamma   90.00
#
_symmetry.space_group_name_H-M   'P 1'
#
loop_
_entity.id
_entity.type
_entity.pdbx_description
1 polymer ?
#
loop_
_entity_poly.entity_id
_entity_poly.type
_entity_poly.pdbx_seq_one_letter_code
_entity_poly.pdbx_strand_id
1 'polypeptide(L)'
;MGLRNRHTQPVYYNELYDIEDFIGTSCLNNDDLHAPTFLWDSSICEESRDDDAERLGTPVAPTDEAETVMTLSMQWYFDSLAAIVPGAQRTGDGIEMPLRDMPTFRIDSQALQGVSCVVGNAVASNHWLDAVNNLARALEITAEFLNNCADRDNEGLDFLEDTIMQVQVYMDSVARNASPDVAATALRRITDVACSKYFHLNATKMIELLSCTLSFASYDDTRVLAYESLERAVDYMRANLDEMDNFDTPSGSSHARNADDGASPNRSDPHAQAAPTDDIAQVNEQFEQMMAAEFDADDDLGIVVPHADSDDEMALNLTLDPEAFNRRLHIYAREQFEQAVQFLRHDLLRISGDDAAADELLRDHTDMEPLADMLALRLISTKRFHELLSLAIRIERERPNQQIMLFPETLVPYQWDSIREIALQGIDNRDELKRIYRERIVEAYDPSDTRALANLNALCSEEGDWDEQVRQIVEEYANGEGRYARNVIYEQMLIAEDMVEEAVEYVEHFPEAKEDLALLLW
;
A
#
# COMPACT_ATOMS: atom_id res chain seq x y z
N MET A 1 -32.05 9.48 -44.17
CA MET A 1 -31.90 10.96 -44.26
C MET A 1 -31.97 11.54 -42.87
N GLY A 2 -30.88 12.09 -42.34
CA GLY A 2 -30.94 12.97 -41.16
C GLY A 2 -29.94 12.79 -40.02
N LEU A 3 -28.67 12.42 -40.27
CA LEU A 3 -27.60 12.55 -39.25
C LEU A 3 -26.25 13.06 -39.83
N ARG A 4 -26.27 13.74 -40.98
CA ARG A 4 -25.12 14.53 -41.43
C ARG A 4 -25.27 15.95 -40.87
N ASN A 5 -24.28 16.38 -40.11
CA ASN A 5 -24.11 17.67 -39.41
C ASN A 5 -24.61 17.74 -37.95
N ARG A 6 -23.74 17.29 -37.05
CA ARG A 6 -23.30 18.15 -35.94
C ARG A 6 -21.77 18.20 -35.97
N HIS A 7 -21.22 19.39 -36.20
CA HIS A 7 -19.87 19.70 -35.74
C HIS A 7 -19.92 19.76 -34.21
N THR A 8 -19.94 18.60 -33.58
CA THR A 8 -19.49 18.43 -32.20
C THR A 8 -17.97 18.40 -32.24
N GLN A 9 -17.33 19.13 -31.34
CA GLN A 9 -15.90 18.90 -31.09
C GLN A 9 -15.67 17.39 -30.92
N PRO A 10 -14.56 16.85 -31.44
CA PRO A 10 -14.27 15.43 -31.28
C PRO A 10 -14.30 15.08 -29.79
N VAL A 11 -15.16 14.13 -29.43
CA VAL A 11 -15.28 13.58 -28.07
C VAL A 11 -13.91 13.08 -27.57
N TYR A 12 -13.01 12.70 -28.49
CA TYR A 12 -11.65 12.18 -28.28
C TYR A 12 -10.69 13.03 -27.45
N TYR A 13 -10.86 14.35 -27.40
CA TYR A 13 -9.91 15.18 -26.66
C TYR A 13 -10.31 15.32 -25.20
N ASN A 14 -11.60 15.23 -24.87
CA ASN A 14 -12.08 15.50 -23.52
C ASN A 14 -11.58 14.46 -22.53
N GLU A 15 -11.49 13.18 -22.88
CA GLU A 15 -11.10 12.12 -21.93
C GLU A 15 -9.64 12.20 -21.48
N LEU A 16 -8.71 12.47 -22.42
CA LEU A 16 -7.33 12.71 -22.04
C LEU A 16 -7.23 14.01 -21.22
N TYR A 17 -8.02 15.03 -21.54
CA TYR A 17 -8.13 16.22 -20.71
C TYR A 17 -8.73 15.92 -19.33
N ASP A 18 -9.71 15.04 -19.22
CA ASP A 18 -10.38 14.66 -17.97
C ASP A 18 -9.46 13.81 -17.09
N ILE A 19 -8.60 12.97 -17.69
CA ILE A 19 -7.55 12.21 -16.99
C ILE A 19 -6.41 13.16 -16.57
N GLU A 20 -5.95 14.06 -17.45
CA GLU A 20 -4.95 15.07 -17.09
C GLU A 20 -5.49 16.00 -16.00
N ASP A 21 -6.77 16.38 -16.05
CA ASP A 21 -7.46 17.20 -15.05
C ASP A 21 -7.65 16.43 -13.75
N PHE A 22 -8.05 15.15 -13.79
CA PHE A 22 -8.11 14.30 -12.60
C PHE A 22 -6.74 14.16 -11.95
N ILE A 23 -5.69 13.86 -12.71
CA ILE A 23 -4.33 13.78 -12.16
C ILE A 23 -3.93 15.14 -11.57
N GLY A 24 -4.27 16.25 -12.24
CA GLY A 24 -3.97 17.59 -11.78
C GLY A 24 -4.77 18.08 -10.57
N THR A 25 -5.97 17.52 -10.32
CA THR A 25 -6.93 17.94 -9.27
C THR A 25 -7.14 16.90 -8.17
N SER A 26 -6.63 15.69 -8.33
CA SER A 26 -6.68 14.62 -7.32
C SER A 26 -5.60 14.81 -6.27
N CYS A 27 -5.73 14.07 -5.16
CA CYS A 27 -4.75 13.94 -4.07
C CYS A 27 -3.35 13.51 -4.54
N LEU A 28 -3.19 13.11 -5.80
CA LEU A 28 -1.93 12.71 -6.42
C LEU A 28 -1.06 13.91 -6.82
N ASN A 29 -1.60 15.13 -6.85
CA ASN A 29 -0.82 16.31 -7.20
C ASN A 29 -0.62 17.20 -5.99
N ASN A 30 0.53 17.02 -5.35
CA ASN A 30 0.97 17.93 -4.32
C ASN A 30 1.48 19.22 -4.98
N ASP A 31 0.79 20.34 -4.76
CA ASP A 31 1.07 21.64 -5.40
C ASP A 31 2.55 22.07 -5.26
N ASP A 32 3.19 21.67 -4.17
CA ASP A 32 4.60 21.97 -3.86
C ASP A 32 5.61 20.99 -4.54
N LEU A 33 5.21 19.73 -4.82
CA LEU A 33 6.11 18.69 -5.37
C LEU A 33 5.90 18.42 -6.86
N HIS A 34 4.79 18.88 -7.46
CA HIS A 34 4.44 18.66 -8.88
C HIS A 34 4.50 17.18 -9.33
N ALA A 35 4.30 16.26 -8.38
CA ALA A 35 4.31 14.82 -8.59
C ALA A 35 3.69 14.08 -7.39
N PRO A 36 3.12 12.89 -7.62
CA PRO A 36 2.57 12.05 -6.56
C PRO A 36 3.63 11.44 -5.65
N THR A 37 3.18 11.14 -4.42
CA THR A 37 3.89 10.48 -3.31
C THR A 37 3.04 9.32 -2.78
N PHE A 38 3.63 8.38 -2.07
CA PHE A 38 2.94 7.20 -1.51
C PHE A 38 2.48 7.38 -0.06
N LEU A 39 3.38 7.85 0.79
CA LEU A 39 3.23 7.92 2.25
C LEU A 39 3.08 9.35 2.77
N TRP A 40 3.37 10.35 1.93
CA TRP A 40 3.28 11.76 2.29
C TRP A 40 2.12 12.45 1.58
N ASP A 41 1.39 13.28 2.31
CA ASP A 41 0.30 14.12 1.82
C ASP A 41 0.39 15.55 2.41
N SER A 42 -0.11 16.55 1.68
CA SER A 42 -0.08 17.95 2.14
C SER A 42 -0.92 18.18 3.40
N SER A 43 -1.94 17.35 3.63
CA SER A 43 -2.77 17.40 4.84
C SER A 43 -1.94 17.36 6.13
N ILE A 44 -0.86 16.56 6.16
CA ILE A 44 0.05 16.48 7.32
C ILE A 44 0.62 17.87 7.65
N CYS A 45 1.08 18.61 6.63
CA CYS A 45 1.62 19.96 6.83
C CYS A 45 0.53 20.99 7.16
N GLU A 46 -0.67 20.85 6.61
CA GLU A 46 -1.81 21.73 6.91
C GLU A 46 -2.26 21.59 8.36
N GLU A 47 -2.53 20.37 8.81
CA GLU A 47 -2.91 20.05 10.19
C GLU A 47 -1.82 20.50 11.17
N SER A 48 -0.56 20.21 10.85
CA SER A 48 0.57 20.58 11.70
C SER A 48 0.72 22.10 11.86
N ARG A 49 0.35 22.90 10.85
CA ARG A 49 0.36 24.37 10.92
C ARG A 49 -0.81 24.92 11.74
N ASP A 50 -1.98 24.31 11.61
CA ASP A 50 -3.15 24.68 12.41
C ASP A 50 -2.89 24.39 13.90
N ASP A 51 -2.33 23.22 14.21
CA ASP A 51 -1.86 22.84 15.54
C ASP A 51 -0.87 23.86 16.13
N ASP A 52 0.16 24.25 15.36
CA ASP A 52 1.21 25.17 15.80
C ASP A 52 0.66 26.52 16.30
N ALA A 53 -0.48 26.96 15.76
CA ALA A 53 -1.15 28.19 16.20
C ALA A 53 -1.74 28.06 17.63
N GLU A 54 -2.06 26.84 18.06
CA GLU A 54 -2.69 26.53 19.33
C GLU A 54 -1.72 25.93 20.37
N ARG A 55 -0.53 25.47 19.96
CA ARG A 55 0.45 24.86 20.88
C ARG A 55 0.87 25.80 22.01
N LEU A 56 0.95 25.24 23.20
CA LEU A 56 1.27 25.92 24.44
C LEU A 56 2.76 25.81 24.79
N GLY A 57 3.31 26.87 25.38
CA GLY A 57 4.65 26.90 25.97
C GLY A 57 4.79 26.14 27.28
N THR A 58 3.81 25.31 27.65
CA THR A 58 3.75 24.62 28.93
C THR A 58 4.59 23.33 28.86
N PRO A 59 5.50 23.10 29.82
CA PRO A 59 6.24 21.84 29.88
C PRO A 59 5.30 20.65 30.04
N VAL A 60 5.66 19.54 29.41
CA VAL A 60 4.98 18.25 29.62
C VAL A 60 5.53 17.56 30.86
N ALA A 61 4.80 16.56 31.36
CA ALA A 61 5.29 15.73 32.46
C ALA A 61 6.58 14.99 32.05
N PRO A 62 7.54 14.79 32.97
CA PRO A 62 8.67 13.88 32.77
C PRO A 62 8.20 12.50 32.29
N THR A 63 8.98 11.85 31.44
CA THR A 63 8.56 10.60 30.77
C THR A 63 8.25 9.46 31.74
N ASP A 64 8.93 9.39 32.89
CA ASP A 64 8.67 8.41 33.95
C ASP A 64 7.32 8.66 34.67
N GLU A 65 6.99 9.91 34.91
CA GLU A 65 5.67 10.29 35.45
C GLU A 65 4.56 10.04 34.43
N ALA A 66 4.82 10.36 33.15
CA ALA A 66 3.89 10.09 32.05
C ALA A 66 3.62 8.60 31.88
N GLU A 67 4.66 7.76 31.91
CA GLU A 67 4.55 6.30 31.88
C GLU A 67 3.68 5.74 33.01
N THR A 68 3.81 6.30 34.21
CA THR A 68 2.97 5.90 35.34
C THR A 68 1.49 6.18 35.06
N VAL A 69 1.17 7.31 34.42
CA VAL A 69 -0.21 7.65 34.04
C VAL A 69 -0.75 6.72 32.95
N MET A 70 0.09 6.40 31.95
CA MET A 70 -0.28 5.51 30.85
C MET A 70 -0.60 4.09 31.35
N THR A 71 0.31 3.52 32.14
CA THR A 71 0.22 2.13 32.59
C THR A 71 -0.83 1.87 33.67
N LEU A 72 -1.18 2.87 34.49
CA LEU A 72 -2.15 2.69 35.58
C LEU A 72 -3.52 2.22 35.08
N SER A 73 -3.99 2.77 33.95
CA SER A 73 -5.30 2.40 33.37
C SER A 73 -5.28 0.98 32.81
N MET A 74 -4.17 0.58 32.17
CA MET A 74 -3.95 -0.78 31.67
C MET A 74 -3.87 -1.80 32.80
N GLN A 75 -3.24 -1.44 33.92
CA GLN A 75 -3.16 -2.30 35.10
C GLN A 75 -4.56 -2.61 35.66
N TRP A 76 -5.45 -1.62 35.75
CA TRP A 76 -6.83 -1.86 36.18
C TRP A 76 -7.61 -2.75 35.22
N TYR A 77 -7.36 -2.62 33.92
CA TYR A 77 -7.93 -3.50 32.91
C TYR A 77 -7.50 -4.96 33.15
N PHE A 78 -6.20 -5.23 33.25
CA PHE A 78 -5.70 -6.58 33.50
C PHE A 78 -6.12 -7.14 34.86
N ASP A 79 -6.13 -6.33 35.93
CA ASP A 79 -6.61 -6.75 37.25
C ASP A 79 -8.11 -7.14 37.21
N SER A 80 -8.91 -6.40 36.43
CA SER A 80 -10.32 -6.73 36.20
C SER A 80 -10.46 -8.05 35.44
N LEU A 81 -9.64 -8.28 34.43
CA LEU A 81 -9.63 -9.55 33.69
C LEU A 81 -9.25 -10.73 34.59
N ALA A 82 -8.19 -10.60 35.39
CA ALA A 82 -7.74 -11.64 36.31
C ALA A 82 -8.81 -11.99 37.37
N ALA A 83 -9.66 -11.03 37.72
CA ALA A 83 -10.77 -11.25 38.65
C ALA A 83 -11.97 -11.99 38.03
N ILE A 84 -12.17 -11.87 36.71
CA ILE A 84 -13.35 -12.38 36.00
C ILE A 84 -13.07 -13.69 35.27
N VAL A 85 -11.88 -13.85 34.70
CA VAL A 85 -11.50 -15.00 33.85
C VAL A 85 -10.92 -16.12 34.72
N PRO A 86 -11.57 -17.31 34.77
CA PRO A 86 -11.04 -18.43 35.55
C PRO A 86 -9.68 -18.90 35.02
N GLY A 87 -8.67 -18.94 35.89
CA GLY A 87 -7.32 -19.41 35.54
C GLY A 87 -6.38 -18.31 35.05
N ALA A 88 -6.87 -17.08 34.87
CA ALA A 88 -6.03 -15.93 34.60
C ALA A 88 -5.16 -15.58 35.81
N GLN A 89 -3.87 -15.38 35.59
CA GLN A 89 -2.91 -14.98 36.61
C GLN A 89 -2.19 -13.71 36.18
N ARG A 90 -2.12 -12.75 37.10
CA ARG A 90 -1.37 -11.51 36.88
C ARG A 90 0.12 -11.79 36.98
N THR A 91 0.86 -11.44 35.93
CA THR A 91 2.33 -11.53 35.89
C THR A 91 2.94 -10.14 36.10
N GLY A 92 4.27 -10.02 36.10
CA GLY A 92 4.95 -8.73 36.17
C GLY A 92 4.70 -7.85 34.94
N ASP A 93 4.55 -8.51 33.79
CA ASP A 93 4.54 -7.88 32.46
C ASP A 93 3.14 -7.89 31.79
N GLY A 94 2.13 -8.49 32.43
CA GLY A 94 0.77 -8.54 31.88
C GLY A 94 -0.14 -9.53 32.58
N ILE A 95 -0.88 -10.31 31.78
CA ILE A 95 -1.80 -11.34 32.25
C ILE A 95 -1.55 -12.65 31.51
N GLU A 96 -1.34 -13.73 32.27
CA GLU A 96 -1.23 -15.07 31.72
C GLU A 96 -2.59 -15.75 31.79
N MET A 97 -3.17 -16.08 30.64
CA MET A 97 -4.39 -16.87 30.54
C MET A 97 -4.45 -17.65 29.23
N PRO A 98 -5.20 -18.77 29.15
CA PRO A 98 -5.42 -19.45 27.88
C PRO A 98 -6.04 -18.51 26.84
N LEU A 99 -5.46 -18.45 25.64
CA LEU A 99 -5.91 -17.58 24.53
C LEU A 99 -7.40 -17.70 24.22
N ARG A 100 -7.94 -18.91 24.29
CA ARG A 100 -9.37 -19.19 24.07
C ARG A 100 -10.28 -18.50 25.09
N ASP A 101 -9.76 -18.27 26.28
CA ASP A 101 -10.46 -17.65 27.40
C ASP A 101 -10.19 -16.14 27.47
N MET A 102 -9.28 -15.62 26.63
CA MET A 102 -8.95 -14.20 26.56
C MET A 102 -10.08 -13.41 25.87
N PRO A 103 -10.75 -12.49 26.59
CA PRO A 103 -11.82 -11.70 26.00
C PRO A 103 -11.27 -10.73 24.97
N THR A 104 -12.10 -10.40 23.98
CA THR A 104 -11.77 -9.36 23.00
C THR A 104 -11.65 -8.01 23.69
N PHE A 105 -10.54 -7.31 23.45
CA PHE A 105 -10.32 -5.94 23.90
C PHE A 105 -11.39 -5.01 23.33
N ARG A 106 -11.78 -4.00 24.11
CA ARG A 106 -12.70 -2.94 23.68
C ARG A 106 -12.19 -1.60 24.20
N ILE A 107 -12.18 -0.57 23.36
CA ILE A 107 -11.71 0.78 23.69
C ILE A 107 -12.53 1.41 24.82
N ASP A 108 -13.81 1.06 24.91
CA ASP A 108 -14.74 1.46 25.98
C ASP A 108 -14.31 0.97 27.38
N SER A 109 -13.37 0.01 27.45
CA SER A 109 -12.75 -0.42 28.71
C SER A 109 -11.91 0.67 29.38
N GLN A 110 -11.58 1.74 28.66
CA GLN A 110 -10.73 2.85 29.11
C GLN A 110 -9.28 2.43 29.44
N ALA A 111 -8.84 1.24 28.99
CA ALA A 111 -7.47 0.77 29.25
C ALA A 111 -6.41 1.73 28.67
N LEU A 112 -6.68 2.33 27.50
CA LEU A 112 -5.80 3.25 26.79
C LEU A 112 -6.01 4.73 27.16
N GLN A 113 -6.91 5.04 28.10
CA GLN A 113 -7.25 6.43 28.44
C GLN A 113 -6.06 7.22 28.99
N GLY A 114 -5.17 6.55 29.75
CA GLY A 114 -3.93 7.16 30.23
C GLY A 114 -3.00 7.58 29.08
N VAL A 115 -2.90 6.75 28.04
CA VAL A 115 -2.14 7.05 26.82
C VAL A 115 -2.73 8.25 26.10
N SER A 116 -4.05 8.23 25.83
CA SER A 116 -4.75 9.35 25.18
C SER A 116 -4.50 10.69 25.88
N CYS A 117 -4.52 10.70 27.21
CA CYS A 117 -4.25 11.90 28.01
C CYS A 117 -2.80 12.39 27.89
N VAL A 118 -1.82 11.49 27.87
CA VAL A 118 -0.40 11.86 27.72
C VAL A 118 -0.11 12.34 26.31
N VAL A 119 -0.62 11.66 25.29
CA VAL A 119 -0.50 12.05 23.88
C VAL A 119 -1.11 13.44 23.66
N GLY A 120 -2.36 13.66 24.11
CA GLY A 120 -3.02 14.96 24.00
C GLY A 120 -2.25 16.11 24.66
N ASN A 121 -1.61 15.86 25.81
CA ASN A 121 -0.75 16.85 26.46
C ASN A 121 0.57 17.08 25.71
N ALA A 122 1.13 16.03 25.11
CA ALA A 122 2.38 16.10 24.36
C ALA A 122 2.19 16.89 23.05
N VAL A 123 1.16 16.57 22.27
CA VAL A 123 0.85 17.30 21.03
C VAL A 123 0.52 18.77 21.34
N ALA A 124 -0.19 19.07 22.42
CA ALA A 124 -0.47 20.47 22.78
C ALA A 124 0.77 21.30 23.20
N SER A 125 1.97 20.72 23.33
CA SER A 125 3.17 21.40 23.81
C SER A 125 4.16 21.73 22.68
N ASN A 126 4.88 22.85 22.81
CA ASN A 126 6.03 23.17 21.95
C ASN A 126 7.39 22.84 22.61
N HIS A 127 7.40 22.10 23.73
CA HIS A 127 8.61 21.53 24.31
C HIS A 127 8.98 20.26 23.52
N TRP A 128 9.45 20.46 22.29
CA TRP A 128 9.59 19.46 21.23
C TRP A 128 10.18 18.13 21.71
N LEU A 129 11.35 18.16 22.36
CA LEU A 129 12.02 16.93 22.77
C LEU A 129 11.28 16.17 23.87
N ASP A 130 10.79 16.89 24.88
CA ASP A 130 10.11 16.28 26.02
C ASP A 130 8.76 15.69 25.59
N ALA A 131 8.05 16.39 24.70
CA ALA A 131 6.83 15.90 24.07
C ALA A 131 7.09 14.66 23.22
N VAL A 132 8.11 14.66 22.35
CA VAL A 132 8.49 13.49 21.54
C VAL A 132 8.88 12.30 22.43
N ASN A 133 9.56 12.50 23.55
CA ASN A 133 9.85 11.41 24.48
C ASN A 133 8.57 10.78 25.05
N ASN A 134 7.55 11.58 25.35
CA ASN A 134 6.26 11.09 25.83
C ASN A 134 5.46 10.39 24.73
N LEU A 135 5.47 10.92 23.50
CA LEU A 135 4.86 10.28 22.32
C LEU A 135 5.53 8.94 21.98
N ALA A 136 6.86 8.91 21.96
CA ALA A 136 7.63 7.69 21.78
C ALA A 136 7.28 6.63 22.84
N ARG A 137 7.17 7.05 24.12
CA ARG A 137 6.81 6.14 25.21
C ARG A 137 5.36 5.67 25.10
N ALA A 138 4.44 6.52 24.63
CA ALA A 138 3.06 6.16 24.35
C ALA A 138 2.95 5.07 23.28
N LEU A 139 3.70 5.19 22.18
CA LEU A 139 3.77 4.17 21.13
C LEU A 139 4.31 2.83 21.68
N GLU A 140 5.42 2.85 22.42
CA GLU A 140 6.00 1.64 23.03
C GLU A 140 5.02 0.94 23.96
N ILE A 141 4.37 1.68 24.87
CA ILE A 141 3.43 1.11 25.86
C ILE A 141 2.16 0.60 25.17
N THR A 142 1.68 1.29 24.13
CA THR A 142 0.50 0.86 23.38
C THR A 142 0.81 -0.44 22.64
N ALA A 143 1.93 -0.51 21.93
CA ALA A 143 2.33 -1.73 21.24
C ALA A 143 2.60 -2.89 22.23
N GLU A 144 3.18 -2.62 23.39
CA GLU A 144 3.34 -3.60 24.47
C GLU A 144 1.99 -4.10 25.01
N PHE A 145 1.00 -3.20 25.16
CA PHE A 145 -0.35 -3.55 25.57
C PHE A 145 -1.07 -4.44 24.54
N LEU A 146 -0.95 -4.11 23.24
CA LEU A 146 -1.56 -4.88 22.16
C LEU A 146 -0.96 -6.29 22.05
N ASN A 147 0.33 -6.45 22.37
CA ASN A 147 0.99 -7.75 22.48
C ASN A 147 0.53 -8.60 23.69
N ASN A 148 -0.33 -8.05 24.56
CA ASN A 148 -0.84 -8.71 25.76
C ASN A 148 -2.38 -8.78 25.80
N CYS A 149 -3.07 -8.38 24.74
CA CYS A 149 -4.53 -8.42 24.68
C CYS A 149 -5.03 -8.99 23.34
N ALA A 150 -6.24 -9.55 23.35
CA ALA A 150 -6.85 -10.09 22.14
C ALA A 150 -7.66 -9.00 21.43
N ASP A 151 -7.06 -8.32 20.47
CA ASP A 151 -7.69 -7.22 19.73
C ASP A 151 -8.37 -7.70 18.43
N ARG A 152 -9.43 -8.50 18.56
CA ARG A 152 -10.09 -9.15 17.40
C ARG A 152 -10.93 -8.22 16.55
N ASP A 153 -11.32 -7.07 17.11
CA ASP A 153 -12.15 -6.07 16.44
C ASP A 153 -11.29 -4.87 15.96
N ASN A 154 -9.96 -4.96 16.03
CA ASN A 154 -8.96 -3.94 15.67
C ASN A 154 -9.08 -2.59 16.40
N GLU A 155 -9.94 -2.44 17.41
CA GLU A 155 -10.10 -1.17 18.14
C GLU A 155 -8.80 -0.68 18.81
N GLY A 156 -7.90 -1.60 19.16
CA GLY A 156 -6.58 -1.29 19.71
C GLY A 156 -5.56 -0.90 18.63
N LEU A 157 -5.60 -1.58 17.49
CA LEU A 157 -4.82 -1.25 16.30
C LEU A 157 -5.20 0.13 15.75
N ASP A 158 -6.49 0.42 15.61
CA ASP A 158 -7.02 1.74 15.19
C ASP A 158 -6.48 2.85 16.11
N PHE A 159 -6.45 2.61 17.43
CA PHE A 159 -5.89 3.56 18.38
C PHE A 159 -4.37 3.77 18.19
N LEU A 160 -3.63 2.72 17.84
CA LEU A 160 -2.20 2.81 17.54
C LEU A 160 -1.98 3.62 16.26
N GLU A 161 -2.78 3.39 15.22
CA GLU A 161 -2.76 4.15 13.96
C GLU A 161 -3.04 5.64 14.19
N ASP A 162 -4.09 5.97 14.95
CA ASP A 162 -4.40 7.35 15.35
C ASP A 162 -3.24 8.00 16.10
N THR A 163 -2.51 7.23 16.91
CA THR A 163 -1.34 7.71 17.65
C THR A 163 -0.15 7.92 16.72
N ILE A 164 0.08 7.03 15.75
CA ILE A 164 1.13 7.17 14.73
C ILE A 164 0.87 8.43 13.89
N MET A 165 -0.36 8.65 13.43
CA MET A 165 -0.76 9.84 12.68
C MET A 165 -0.48 11.13 13.47
N GLN A 166 -0.87 11.18 14.75
CA GLN A 166 -0.56 12.32 15.62
C GLN A 166 0.95 12.56 15.77
N VAL A 167 1.76 11.49 15.82
CA VAL A 167 3.22 11.60 15.83
C VAL A 167 3.74 12.15 14.52
N GLN A 168 3.25 11.70 13.37
CA GLN A 168 3.65 12.21 12.06
C GLN A 168 3.38 13.73 11.95
N VAL A 169 2.16 14.16 12.30
CA VAL A 169 1.75 15.58 12.30
C VAL A 169 2.61 16.40 13.28
N TYR A 170 2.89 15.88 14.48
CA TYR A 170 3.74 16.56 15.45
C TYR A 170 5.19 16.67 14.98
N MET A 171 5.71 15.62 14.35
CA MET A 171 7.08 15.57 13.85
C MET A 171 7.31 16.52 12.67
N ASP A 172 6.27 16.84 11.89
CA ASP A 172 6.31 17.94 10.93
C ASP A 172 6.55 19.30 11.60
N SER A 173 5.87 19.59 12.71
CA SER A 173 6.12 20.78 13.54
C SER A 173 7.55 20.80 14.08
N VAL A 174 8.07 19.64 14.51
CA VAL A 174 9.44 19.51 15.02
C VAL A 174 10.45 19.84 13.92
N ALA A 175 10.28 19.27 12.71
CA ALA A 175 11.14 19.55 11.57
C ALA A 175 11.15 21.05 11.22
N ARG A 176 10.00 21.73 11.32
CA ARG A 176 9.85 23.16 11.00
C ARG A 176 10.40 24.12 12.06
N ASN A 177 10.17 23.81 13.34
CA ASN A 177 10.29 24.80 14.42
C ASN A 177 11.40 24.50 15.43
N ALA A 178 11.85 23.24 15.55
CA ALA A 178 12.88 22.87 16.52
C ALA A 178 14.28 23.27 16.02
N SER A 179 15.22 23.48 16.94
CA SER A 179 16.62 23.65 16.56
C SER A 179 17.17 22.33 16.01
N PRO A 180 18.13 22.32 15.06
CA PRO A 180 18.64 21.09 14.42
C PRO A 180 19.10 20.00 15.41
N ASP A 181 19.73 20.36 16.53
CA ASP A 181 20.16 19.40 17.56
C ASP A 181 18.97 18.70 18.26
N VAL A 182 17.89 19.44 18.49
CA VAL A 182 16.66 18.93 19.11
C VAL A 182 15.90 18.07 18.10
N ALA A 183 15.76 18.56 16.87
CA ALA A 183 15.16 17.84 15.75
C ALA A 183 15.85 16.48 15.52
N ALA A 184 17.19 16.46 15.49
CA ALA A 184 17.97 15.23 15.35
C ALA A 184 17.77 14.24 16.50
N THR A 185 17.68 14.73 17.73
CA THR A 185 17.48 13.87 18.91
C THR A 185 16.05 13.31 18.93
N ALA A 186 15.06 14.15 18.62
CA ALA A 186 13.66 13.76 18.52
C ALA A 186 13.43 12.72 17.41
N LEU A 187 13.96 12.95 16.20
CA LEU A 187 13.81 12.01 15.09
C LEU A 187 14.45 10.67 15.43
N ARG A 188 15.67 10.67 15.98
CA ARG A 188 16.34 9.42 16.40
C ARG A 188 15.50 8.66 17.42
N ARG A 189 14.84 9.35 18.37
CA ARG A 189 13.98 8.70 19.36
C ARG A 189 12.80 7.98 18.70
N ILE A 190 12.14 8.58 17.71
CA ILE A 190 11.05 7.92 16.95
C ILE A 190 11.59 6.77 16.09
N THR A 191 12.71 6.97 15.40
CA THR A 191 13.37 5.92 14.62
C THR A 191 13.75 4.71 15.48
N ASP A 192 14.19 4.93 16.72
CA ASP A 192 14.48 3.85 17.68
C ASP A 192 13.22 3.09 18.11
N VAL A 193 12.07 3.76 18.20
CA VAL A 193 10.78 3.09 18.47
C VAL A 193 10.34 2.26 17.26
N ALA A 194 10.44 2.80 16.05
CA ALA A 194 10.15 2.06 14.83
C ALA A 194 11.09 0.84 14.67
N CYS A 195 12.37 1.00 14.98
CA CYS A 195 13.39 -0.06 14.94
C CYS A 195 13.44 -0.84 16.26
N SER A 196 12.29 -1.26 16.77
CA SER A 196 12.18 -2.01 18.03
C SER A 196 11.48 -3.35 17.84
N LYS A 197 11.59 -4.19 18.88
CA LYS A 197 10.90 -5.49 18.94
C LYS A 197 9.38 -5.39 18.78
N TYR A 198 8.80 -4.21 18.96
CA TYR A 198 7.34 -4.02 18.86
C TYR A 198 6.85 -3.92 17.41
N PHE A 199 7.68 -3.42 16.49
CA PHE A 199 7.27 -3.12 15.12
C PHE A 199 7.95 -4.02 14.07
N HIS A 200 9.00 -4.77 14.41
CA HIS A 200 9.75 -5.57 13.42
C HIS A 200 8.92 -6.67 12.73
N LEU A 201 7.84 -7.15 13.35
CA LEU A 201 6.91 -8.10 12.74
C LEU A 201 5.80 -7.40 11.95
N ASN A 202 5.50 -6.13 12.28
CA ASN A 202 4.55 -5.30 11.55
C ASN A 202 5.29 -4.23 10.73
N ALA A 203 5.83 -4.67 9.60
CA ALA A 203 6.58 -3.82 8.68
C ALA A 203 5.78 -2.62 8.17
N THR A 204 4.46 -2.77 7.98
CA THR A 204 3.57 -1.69 7.54
C THR A 204 3.57 -0.56 8.56
N LYS A 205 3.28 -0.86 9.84
CA LYS A 205 3.29 0.17 10.91
C LYS A 205 4.67 0.72 11.20
N MET A 206 5.71 -0.09 11.02
CA MET A 206 7.09 0.39 11.07
C MET A 206 7.35 1.48 10.03
N ILE A 207 6.97 1.25 8.77
CA ILE A 207 7.16 2.20 7.67
C ILE A 207 6.25 3.42 7.81
N GLU A 208 5.00 3.22 8.25
CA GLU A 208 4.06 4.30 8.56
C GLU A 208 4.65 5.22 9.63
N LEU A 209 5.18 4.70 10.73
CA LEU A 209 5.84 5.52 11.74
C LEU A 209 7.09 6.23 11.19
N LEU A 210 7.87 5.57 10.34
CA LEU A 210 9.05 6.16 9.70
C LEU A 210 8.70 7.22 8.65
N SER A 211 7.47 7.30 8.15
CA SER A 211 7.07 8.34 7.19
C SER A 211 7.18 9.75 7.79
N CYS A 212 7.16 9.89 9.12
CA CYS A 212 7.42 11.18 9.77
C CYS A 212 8.83 11.75 9.45
N THR A 213 9.78 10.91 9.02
CA THR A 213 11.10 11.34 8.54
C THR A 213 11.01 12.19 7.27
N LEU A 214 9.93 12.06 6.48
CA LEU A 214 9.74 12.77 5.22
C LEU A 214 9.66 14.29 5.42
N SER A 215 9.03 14.76 6.50
CA SER A 215 9.02 16.20 6.84
C SER A 215 10.42 16.78 7.06
N PHE A 216 11.39 15.97 7.51
CA PHE A 216 12.78 16.40 7.71
C PHE A 216 13.56 16.50 6.41
N ALA A 217 13.11 15.81 5.36
CA ALA A 217 13.75 15.81 4.05
C ALA A 217 13.61 17.14 3.29
N SER A 218 12.52 17.87 3.60
CA SER A 218 12.19 19.18 3.04
C SER A 218 13.22 20.26 3.37
N TYR A 219 14.00 20.11 4.45
CA TYR A 219 14.95 21.11 4.93
C TYR A 219 16.41 20.65 4.76
N ASP A 220 17.25 21.51 4.17
CA ASP A 220 18.65 21.18 3.85
C ASP A 220 19.48 20.77 5.08
N ASP A 221 19.19 21.34 6.26
CA ASP A 221 19.92 21.08 7.50
C ASP A 221 19.50 19.79 8.22
N THR A 222 18.27 19.31 7.99
CA THR A 222 17.75 18.07 8.57
C THR A 222 17.63 16.90 7.60
N ARG A 223 17.75 17.13 6.29
CA ARG A 223 17.57 16.09 5.26
C ARG A 223 18.44 14.85 5.49
N VAL A 224 19.69 15.05 5.91
CA VAL A 224 20.62 13.94 6.21
C VAL A 224 20.05 13.00 7.29
N LEU A 225 19.31 13.54 8.26
CA LEU A 225 18.72 12.77 9.36
C LEU A 225 17.62 11.80 8.86
N ALA A 226 16.89 12.18 7.82
CA ALA A 226 15.88 11.32 7.21
C ALA A 226 16.53 10.12 6.50
N TYR A 227 17.61 10.36 5.74
CA TYR A 227 18.39 9.28 5.12
C TYR A 227 19.05 8.35 6.15
N GLU A 228 19.61 8.92 7.24
CA GLU A 228 20.17 8.12 8.35
C GLU A 228 19.10 7.23 9.01
N SER A 229 17.87 7.74 9.15
CA SER A 229 16.76 6.98 9.73
C SER A 229 16.33 5.83 8.82
N LEU A 230 16.26 6.06 7.51
CA LEU A 230 15.99 5.03 6.52
C LEU A 230 17.08 3.94 6.50
N GLU A 231 18.36 4.33 6.49
CA GLU A 231 19.48 3.39 6.52
C GLU A 231 19.47 2.54 7.79
N ARG A 232 19.21 3.17 8.94
CA ARG A 232 19.06 2.48 10.23
C ARG A 232 17.92 1.45 10.22
N ALA A 233 16.77 1.78 9.63
CA ALA A 233 15.64 0.86 9.49
C ALA A 233 15.98 -0.35 8.63
N VAL A 234 16.65 -0.13 7.48
CA VAL A 234 17.11 -1.19 6.59
C VAL A 234 18.12 -2.11 7.29
N ASP A 235 19.09 -1.53 8.00
CA ASP A 235 20.09 -2.31 8.74
C ASP A 235 19.47 -3.09 9.90
N TYR A 236 18.48 -2.51 10.60
CA TYR A 236 17.76 -3.19 11.68
C TYR A 236 17.00 -4.42 11.17
N MET A 237 16.22 -4.27 10.09
CA MET A 237 15.48 -5.40 9.52
C MET A 237 16.41 -6.49 8.96
N ARG A 238 17.55 -6.09 8.37
CA ARG A 238 18.58 -7.06 7.95
C ARG A 238 19.16 -7.84 9.13
N ALA A 239 19.52 -7.14 10.21
CA ALA A 239 20.12 -7.77 11.39
C ALA A 239 19.17 -8.76 12.08
N ASN A 240 17.88 -8.44 12.18
CA ASN A 240 16.88 -9.34 12.77
C ASN A 240 16.83 -10.71 12.09
N LEU A 241 17.07 -10.78 10.77
CA LEU A 241 17.07 -12.04 10.03
C LEU A 241 18.36 -12.83 10.21
N ASP A 242 19.50 -12.14 10.23
CA ASP A 242 20.79 -12.78 10.49
C ASP A 242 20.80 -13.46 11.87
N GLU A 243 20.11 -12.90 12.86
CA GLU A 243 19.94 -13.52 14.18
C GLU A 243 19.11 -14.81 14.12
N MET A 244 18.09 -14.86 13.25
CA MET A 244 17.24 -16.05 13.08
C MET A 244 17.91 -17.17 12.29
N ASP A 245 18.64 -16.85 11.22
CA ASP A 245 19.39 -17.84 10.44
C ASP A 245 20.50 -18.51 11.30
N ASN A 246 20.99 -17.81 12.32
CA ASN A 246 21.99 -18.35 13.25
C ASN A 246 21.41 -19.27 14.34
N PHE A 247 20.09 -19.25 14.59
CA PHE A 247 19.43 -20.20 15.51
C PHE A 247 19.51 -21.65 14.99
N ASP A 248 19.68 -21.82 13.68
CA ASP A 248 19.71 -23.12 12.97
C ASP A 248 21.06 -23.84 12.97
N THR A 249 22.10 -23.26 13.56
CA THR A 249 23.33 -24.03 13.76
C THR A 249 23.14 -24.94 14.98
N PRO A 250 23.03 -26.27 14.82
CA PRO A 250 23.01 -27.14 15.97
C PRO A 250 24.33 -26.88 16.71
N SER A 251 24.24 -26.55 17.99
CA SER A 251 25.40 -26.52 18.89
C SER A 251 26.02 -27.92 18.93
N GLY A 252 26.84 -28.19 17.93
CA GLY A 252 27.49 -29.45 17.65
C GLY A 252 28.83 -29.49 18.37
N SER A 253 28.83 -30.21 19.48
CA SER A 253 30.01 -30.79 20.14
C SER A 253 30.99 -29.83 20.81
N SER A 254 30.82 -29.70 22.13
CA SER A 254 31.95 -29.64 23.03
C SER A 254 32.87 -30.85 22.81
N HIS A 255 34.07 -30.66 22.26
CA HIS A 255 35.33 -31.00 22.94
C HIS A 255 36.60 -30.88 22.07
N ALA A 256 37.58 -30.21 22.68
CA ALA A 256 39.03 -30.39 22.60
C ALA A 256 39.82 -29.43 21.69
N ARG A 257 40.51 -28.46 22.33
CA ARG A 257 41.96 -28.52 22.57
C ARG A 257 42.47 -27.37 23.48
N ASN A 258 42.95 -27.80 24.65
CA ASN A 258 44.15 -27.37 25.40
C ASN A 258 44.35 -25.92 25.89
N ALA A 259 44.36 -25.84 27.23
CA ALA A 259 45.12 -24.98 28.15
C ALA A 259 46.33 -24.20 27.60
N ASP A 260 46.50 -22.93 28.01
CA ASP A 260 47.33 -22.56 29.18
C ASP A 260 47.20 -21.07 29.56
N ASP A 261 47.22 -20.83 30.89
CA ASP A 261 47.56 -19.66 31.71
C ASP A 261 47.22 -18.18 31.35
N GLY A 262 46.57 -17.49 32.31
CA GLY A 262 46.82 -16.05 32.55
C GLY A 262 45.73 -15.20 33.24
N ALA A 263 45.64 -15.25 34.58
CA ALA A 263 45.24 -14.18 35.51
C ALA A 263 43.83 -13.52 35.48
N SER A 264 43.10 -13.70 36.59
CA SER A 264 41.94 -12.93 37.11
C SER A 264 42.25 -11.44 37.38
N PRO A 265 41.28 -10.51 37.69
CA PRO A 265 39.98 -10.78 38.34
C PRO A 265 38.73 -9.99 37.88
N ASN A 266 37.59 -10.68 37.96
CA ASN A 266 36.34 -10.25 38.60
C ASN A 266 35.82 -8.80 38.39
N ARG A 267 34.88 -8.64 37.47
CA ARG A 267 33.67 -7.82 37.69
C ARG A 267 32.46 -8.68 37.34
N SER A 268 31.76 -9.10 38.39
CA SER A 268 30.47 -9.77 38.33
C SER A 268 29.37 -8.72 38.11
N ASP A 269 28.75 -8.73 36.93
CA ASP A 269 27.39 -8.22 36.72
C ASP A 269 26.44 -9.42 36.63
N PRO A 270 25.49 -9.57 37.57
CA PRO A 270 24.51 -10.65 37.54
C PRO A 270 23.19 -10.12 36.96
N HIS A 271 23.08 -9.85 35.66
CA HIS A 271 21.80 -9.72 34.95
C HIS A 271 22.02 -9.82 33.43
N ALA A 272 22.20 -11.03 32.94
CA ALA A 272 21.96 -11.39 31.55
C ALA A 272 21.30 -12.78 31.59
N GLN A 273 20.01 -12.80 31.94
CA GLN A 273 19.17 -13.97 31.74
C GLN A 273 18.68 -13.89 30.29
N ALA A 274 19.01 -14.90 29.49
CA ALA A 274 18.37 -15.14 28.21
C ALA A 274 16.85 -15.22 28.44
N ALA A 275 16.08 -14.54 27.60
CA ALA A 275 14.61 -14.57 27.66
C ALA A 275 14.10 -16.01 27.53
N PRO A 276 13.04 -16.42 28.26
CA PRO A 276 12.44 -17.72 28.10
C PRO A 276 11.79 -17.84 26.72
N THR A 277 12.03 -18.95 26.03
CA THR A 277 11.48 -19.29 24.72
C THR A 277 9.94 -19.35 24.67
N ASP A 278 9.28 -19.40 25.84
CA ASP A 278 7.82 -19.45 25.96
C ASP A 278 7.15 -18.08 25.71
N ASP A 279 7.86 -16.97 25.94
CA ASP A 279 7.33 -15.60 25.74
C ASP A 279 7.22 -15.23 24.25
N ILE A 280 8.14 -15.76 23.42
CA ILE A 280 8.17 -15.50 21.96
C ILE A 280 7.05 -16.27 21.24
N ALA A 281 6.68 -17.44 21.75
CA ALA A 281 5.62 -18.27 21.14
C ALA A 281 4.21 -17.67 21.34
N GLN A 282 3.94 -17.05 22.50
CA GLN A 282 2.65 -16.38 22.75
C GLN A 282 2.50 -15.07 21.98
N VAL A 283 3.57 -14.29 21.83
CA VAL A 283 3.59 -13.06 21.02
C VAL A 283 3.26 -13.37 19.56
N ASN A 284 3.73 -14.50 19.04
CA ASN A 284 3.50 -14.90 17.66
C ASN A 284 2.07 -15.34 17.35
N GLU A 285 1.41 -16.11 18.23
CA GLU A 285 0.01 -16.55 18.02
C GLU A 285 -1.02 -15.40 18.16
N GLN A 286 -0.68 -14.33 18.87
CA GLN A 286 -1.52 -13.12 18.96
C GLN A 286 -1.31 -12.21 17.74
N PHE A 287 -0.06 -12.09 17.28
CA PHE A 287 0.28 -11.38 16.05
C PHE A 287 -0.33 -12.05 14.81
N GLU A 288 -0.45 -13.38 14.80
CA GLU A 288 -1.20 -14.16 13.80
C GLU A 288 -2.66 -13.69 13.63
N GLN A 289 -3.34 -13.33 14.72
CA GLN A 289 -4.75 -12.91 14.67
C GLN A 289 -4.89 -11.44 14.24
N MET A 290 -3.93 -10.59 14.60
CA MET A 290 -3.87 -9.19 14.19
C MET A 290 -3.60 -9.08 12.68
N MET A 291 -2.61 -9.84 12.17
CA MET A 291 -2.34 -9.92 10.74
C MET A 291 -3.50 -10.53 9.96
N ALA A 292 -4.13 -11.61 10.46
CA ALA A 292 -5.28 -12.22 9.77
C ALA A 292 -6.50 -11.29 9.67
N ALA A 293 -6.68 -10.36 10.61
CA ALA A 293 -7.76 -9.37 10.59
C ALA A 293 -7.45 -8.16 9.69
N GLU A 294 -6.18 -7.76 9.56
CA GLU A 294 -5.70 -6.74 8.60
C GLU A 294 -5.91 -7.18 7.14
N PHE A 295 -6.06 -8.49 6.89
CA PHE A 295 -6.43 -9.08 5.60
C PHE A 295 -7.95 -9.17 5.33
N ASP A 296 -8.80 -9.10 6.37
CA ASP A 296 -10.28 -9.17 6.23
C ASP A 296 -10.93 -7.77 6.18
N ALA A 297 -10.17 -6.70 6.48
CA ALA A 297 -10.62 -5.32 6.36
C ALA A 297 -10.49 -4.83 4.90
N ASP A 298 -11.50 -5.13 4.10
CA ASP A 298 -11.83 -4.31 2.93
C ASP A 298 -11.97 -2.84 3.38
N ASP A 299 -11.30 -1.92 2.67
CA ASP A 299 -11.20 -0.46 2.87
C ASP A 299 -10.13 0.03 3.88
N ASP A 300 -8.87 0.23 3.41
CA ASP A 300 -8.25 1.58 3.24
C ASP A 300 -6.71 1.60 2.99
N LEU A 301 -6.04 0.45 2.75
CA LEU A 301 -4.61 0.42 2.34
C LEU A 301 -4.31 -0.62 1.24
N GLY A 302 -5.17 -0.67 0.21
CA GLY A 302 -5.01 -1.50 -0.99
C GLY A 302 -3.79 -1.18 -1.88
N ILE A 303 -2.78 -0.46 -1.38
CA ILE A 303 -1.58 -0.04 -2.12
C ILE A 303 -0.34 -0.90 -1.74
N VAL A 304 -0.39 -1.77 -0.72
CA VAL A 304 0.82 -2.48 -0.23
C VAL A 304 0.83 -3.99 -0.51
N VAL A 305 -0.19 -4.56 -1.16
CA VAL A 305 -0.24 -6.02 -1.39
C VAL A 305 -0.26 -6.35 -2.89
N PRO A 306 0.88 -6.79 -3.49
CA PRO A 306 0.79 -7.67 -4.65
C PRO A 306 0.05 -8.91 -4.16
N HIS A 307 -1.03 -9.25 -4.86
CA HIS A 307 -1.87 -10.40 -4.56
C HIS A 307 -1.03 -11.60 -4.09
N ALA A 308 -1.28 -12.07 -2.87
CA ALA A 308 -0.84 -13.39 -2.47
C ALA A 308 -1.52 -14.37 -3.43
N ASP A 309 -0.80 -14.80 -4.46
CA ASP A 309 -1.21 -15.86 -5.38
C ASP A 309 -1.26 -17.18 -4.59
N SER A 310 -2.29 -17.33 -3.77
CA SER A 310 -3.06 -18.55 -3.49
C SER A 310 -3.77 -18.46 -2.14
N ASP A 311 -5.09 -18.61 -2.19
CA ASP A 311 -5.94 -18.98 -1.04
C ASP A 311 -5.47 -20.28 -0.33
N ASP A 312 -4.53 -21.02 -0.94
CA ASP A 312 -3.95 -22.25 -0.40
C ASP A 312 -2.80 -22.04 0.61
N GLU A 313 -2.10 -20.88 0.63
CA GLU A 313 -1.03 -20.65 1.63
C GLU A 313 -1.56 -20.18 2.99
N MET A 314 -2.71 -19.50 3.03
CA MET A 314 -3.40 -19.08 4.26
C MET A 314 -3.95 -20.27 5.07
N ALA A 315 -4.25 -21.39 4.41
CA ALA A 315 -4.91 -22.55 5.02
C ALA A 315 -3.97 -23.57 5.70
N LEU A 316 -2.64 -23.35 5.71
CA LEU A 316 -1.67 -24.34 6.20
C LEU A 316 -1.12 -24.10 7.62
N ASN A 317 -1.58 -23.09 8.35
CA ASN A 317 -1.11 -22.78 9.71
C ASN A 317 -1.50 -23.80 10.80
N LEU A 318 -2.43 -24.73 10.55
CA LEU A 318 -2.88 -25.69 11.57
C LEU A 318 -1.93 -26.89 11.79
N THR A 319 -0.77 -26.95 11.14
CA THR A 319 0.17 -28.09 11.25
C THR A 319 1.66 -27.74 11.33
N LEU A 320 2.02 -26.46 11.38
CA LEU A 320 3.43 -26.05 11.49
C LEU A 320 3.92 -26.17 12.94
N ASP A 321 5.18 -26.61 13.09
CA ASP A 321 5.94 -26.53 14.33
C ASP A 321 6.11 -25.05 14.74
N PRO A 322 5.95 -24.64 16.02
CA PRO A 322 6.02 -23.24 16.42
C PRO A 322 7.29 -22.49 15.96
N GLU A 323 8.44 -23.17 15.89
CA GLU A 323 9.69 -22.59 15.37
C GLU A 323 9.63 -22.32 13.85
N ALA A 324 8.99 -23.21 13.09
CA ALA A 324 8.82 -23.05 11.65
C ALA A 324 7.79 -21.96 11.32
N PHE A 325 6.73 -21.86 12.13
CA PHE A 325 5.75 -20.80 12.04
C PHE A 325 6.38 -19.42 12.31
N ASN A 326 7.10 -19.28 13.44
CA ASN A 326 7.84 -18.06 13.78
C ASN A 326 8.74 -17.63 12.61
N ARG A 327 9.52 -18.55 12.05
CA ARG A 327 10.38 -18.25 10.90
C ARG A 327 9.61 -17.73 9.69
N ARG A 328 8.47 -18.34 9.37
CA ARG A 328 7.63 -17.90 8.24
C ARG A 328 7.14 -16.47 8.45
N LEU A 329 6.73 -16.13 9.67
CA LEU A 329 6.27 -14.78 10.02
C LEU A 329 7.35 -13.72 9.82
N HIS A 330 8.58 -13.99 10.25
CA HIS A 330 9.68 -13.04 10.04
C HIS A 330 10.10 -12.91 8.56
N ILE A 331 10.03 -13.99 7.78
CA ILE A 331 10.25 -13.92 6.32
C ILE A 331 9.18 -13.03 5.68
N TYR A 332 7.92 -13.24 6.06
CA TYR A 332 6.81 -12.43 5.56
C TYR A 332 6.98 -10.94 5.93
N ALA A 333 7.28 -10.64 7.20
CA ALA A 333 7.52 -9.28 7.66
C ALA A 333 8.67 -8.60 6.88
N ARG A 334 9.72 -9.36 6.53
CA ARG A 334 10.79 -8.84 5.66
C ARG A 334 10.29 -8.51 4.26
N GLU A 335 9.59 -9.43 3.61
CA GLU A 335 9.11 -9.21 2.24
C GLU A 335 8.20 -8.00 2.17
N GLN A 336 7.34 -7.82 3.19
CA GLN A 336 6.53 -6.60 3.36
C GLN A 336 7.40 -5.36 3.55
N PHE A 337 8.41 -5.41 4.43
CA PHE A 337 9.33 -4.29 4.63
C PHE A 337 10.10 -3.92 3.37
N GLU A 338 10.64 -4.90 2.64
CA GLU A 338 11.42 -4.70 1.41
C GLU A 338 10.62 -3.99 0.32
N GLN A 339 9.31 -4.23 0.27
CA GLN A 339 8.38 -3.54 -0.62
C GLN A 339 8.04 -2.14 -0.09
N ALA A 340 7.54 -2.04 1.14
CA ALA A 340 7.08 -0.79 1.73
C ALA A 340 8.21 0.26 1.89
N VAL A 341 9.44 -0.18 2.13
CA VAL A 341 10.61 0.73 2.22
C VAL A 341 10.92 1.41 0.89
N GLN A 342 10.53 0.83 -0.26
CA GLN A 342 10.70 1.51 -1.56
C GLN A 342 9.77 2.72 -1.68
N PHE A 343 8.56 2.68 -1.10
CA PHE A 343 7.64 3.81 -1.07
C PHE A 343 8.24 4.97 -0.27
N LEU A 344 8.75 4.66 0.93
CA LEU A 344 9.44 5.65 1.76
C LEU A 344 10.68 6.23 1.05
N ARG A 345 11.44 5.39 0.34
CA ARG A 345 12.62 5.83 -0.41
C ARG A 345 12.27 6.72 -1.60
N HIS A 346 11.22 6.37 -2.34
CA HIS A 346 10.70 7.20 -3.43
C HIS A 346 10.30 8.58 -2.93
N ASP A 347 9.49 8.64 -1.89
CA ASP A 347 8.99 9.90 -1.34
C ASP A 347 10.12 10.73 -0.74
N LEU A 348 11.09 10.09 -0.08
CA LEU A 348 12.28 10.76 0.43
C LEU A 348 13.07 11.44 -0.69
N LEU A 349 13.26 10.77 -1.84
CA LEU A 349 13.92 11.36 -3.01
C LEU A 349 13.11 12.53 -3.58
N ARG A 350 11.78 12.35 -3.71
CA ARG A 350 10.88 13.36 -4.26
C ARG A 350 10.86 14.64 -3.39
N ILE A 351 10.68 14.49 -2.09
CA ILE A 351 10.64 15.60 -1.13
C ILE A 351 12.01 16.27 -0.99
N SER A 352 13.10 15.50 -1.12
CA SER A 352 14.46 16.06 -1.16
C SER A 352 14.76 16.88 -2.42
N GLY A 353 13.88 16.86 -3.43
CA GLY A 353 14.06 17.53 -4.73
C GLY A 353 14.92 16.74 -5.73
N ASP A 354 15.15 15.44 -5.52
CA ASP A 354 15.85 14.56 -6.46
C ASP A 354 14.86 13.78 -7.35
N ASP A 355 14.14 14.54 -8.17
CA ASP A 355 13.13 13.99 -9.09
C ASP A 355 13.68 12.95 -10.06
N ALA A 356 14.94 13.11 -10.48
CA ALA A 356 15.57 12.23 -11.44
C ALA A 356 15.82 10.85 -10.82
N ALA A 357 16.36 10.81 -9.59
CA ALA A 357 16.56 9.56 -8.86
C ALA A 357 15.23 8.92 -8.45
N ALA A 358 14.22 9.71 -8.06
CA ALA A 358 12.88 9.20 -7.77
C ALA A 358 12.28 8.51 -9.00
N ASP A 359 12.32 9.16 -10.17
CA ASP A 359 11.85 8.59 -11.43
C ASP A 359 12.68 7.36 -11.87
N GLU A 360 13.98 7.31 -11.56
CA GLU A 360 14.84 6.14 -11.82
C GLU A 360 14.44 4.95 -10.93
N LEU A 361 14.18 5.19 -9.64
CA LEU A 361 13.69 4.17 -8.71
C LEU A 361 12.40 3.52 -9.22
N LEU A 362 11.45 4.32 -9.71
CA LEU A 362 10.21 3.81 -10.31
C LEU A 362 10.47 2.93 -11.54
N ARG A 363 11.44 3.28 -12.40
CA ARG A 363 11.80 2.48 -13.59
C ARG A 363 12.48 1.17 -13.23
N ASP A 364 13.20 1.14 -12.11
CA ASP A 364 13.91 -0.04 -11.64
C ASP A 364 12.96 -1.06 -10.99
N HIS A 365 11.79 -0.62 -10.49
CA HIS A 365 10.82 -1.44 -9.76
C HIS A 365 9.45 -1.54 -10.47
N THR A 366 9.45 -1.61 -11.80
CA THR A 366 8.20 -1.77 -12.59
C THR A 366 7.50 -3.10 -12.35
N ASP A 367 8.15 -4.04 -11.66
CA ASP A 367 7.60 -5.32 -11.25
C ASP A 367 6.68 -5.24 -10.02
N MET A 368 6.71 -4.12 -9.30
CA MET A 368 5.76 -3.81 -8.23
C MET A 368 4.64 -2.93 -8.80
N GLU A 369 3.39 -3.39 -8.66
CA GLU A 369 2.20 -2.70 -9.19
C GLU A 369 2.13 -1.22 -8.75
N PRO A 370 2.27 -0.87 -7.46
CA PRO A 370 2.15 0.52 -7.03
C PRO A 370 3.22 1.45 -7.63
N LEU A 371 4.45 0.95 -7.83
CA LEU A 371 5.55 1.73 -8.42
C LEU A 371 5.40 1.86 -9.94
N ALA A 372 4.87 0.83 -10.61
CA ALA A 372 4.52 0.89 -12.02
C ALA A 372 3.39 1.90 -12.28
N ASP A 373 2.37 1.91 -11.42
CA ASP A 373 1.24 2.84 -11.46
C ASP A 373 1.71 4.28 -11.24
N MET A 374 2.57 4.49 -10.25
CA MET A 374 3.19 5.78 -9.98
C MET A 374 4.02 6.28 -11.17
N LEU A 375 4.79 5.39 -11.82
CA LEU A 375 5.54 5.73 -13.03
C LEU A 375 4.61 6.13 -14.17
N ALA A 376 3.53 5.39 -14.36
CA ALA A 376 2.53 5.67 -15.37
C ALA A 376 1.90 7.06 -15.16
N LEU A 377 1.41 7.34 -13.95
CA LEU A 377 0.91 8.65 -13.56
C LEU A 377 1.91 9.77 -13.85
N ARG A 378 3.18 9.53 -13.53
CA ARG A 378 4.26 10.49 -13.78
C ARG A 378 4.47 10.75 -15.27
N LEU A 379 4.42 9.70 -16.10
CA LEU A 379 4.57 9.83 -17.54
C LEU A 379 3.37 10.51 -18.20
N ILE A 380 2.15 10.29 -17.68
CA ILE A 380 0.93 10.97 -18.15
C ILE A 380 0.98 12.46 -17.79
N SER A 381 1.21 12.80 -16.52
CA SER A 381 1.29 14.19 -16.06
C SER A 381 2.37 15.01 -16.79
N THR A 382 3.47 14.37 -17.18
CA THR A 382 4.56 15.01 -17.94
C THR A 382 4.41 14.90 -19.47
N LYS A 383 3.28 14.36 -19.97
CA LYS A 383 2.97 14.15 -21.39
C LYS A 383 4.04 13.31 -22.14
N ARG A 384 4.72 12.41 -21.44
CA ARG A 384 5.76 11.50 -21.99
C ARG A 384 5.14 10.22 -22.53
N PHE A 385 4.14 10.35 -23.40
CA PHE A 385 3.33 9.23 -23.88
C PHE A 385 4.10 8.14 -24.64
N HIS A 386 5.21 8.48 -25.33
CA HIS A 386 6.07 7.50 -25.98
C HIS A 386 6.73 6.52 -24.98
N GLU A 387 7.10 7.03 -23.81
CA GLU A 387 7.68 6.22 -22.73
C GLU A 387 6.59 5.43 -22.01
N LEU A 388 5.40 6.02 -21.85
CA LEU A 388 4.22 5.33 -21.33
C LEU A 388 3.86 4.12 -22.19
N LEU A 389 3.89 4.26 -23.52
CA LEU A 389 3.66 3.16 -24.45
C LEU A 389 4.72 2.07 -24.31
N SER A 390 5.99 2.47 -24.13
CA SER A 390 7.10 1.54 -23.94
C SER A 390 6.96 0.75 -22.63
N LEU A 391 6.49 1.41 -21.57
CA LEU A 391 6.18 0.79 -20.28
C LEU A 391 5.04 -0.23 -20.42
N ALA A 392 3.92 0.16 -21.02
CA ALA A 392 2.77 -0.73 -21.22
C ALA A 392 3.15 -2.00 -21.99
N ILE A 393 3.85 -1.86 -23.12
CA ILE A 393 4.33 -3.00 -23.92
C ILE A 393 5.27 -3.89 -23.12
N ARG A 394 6.12 -3.31 -22.26
CA ARG A 394 7.04 -4.07 -21.41
C ARG A 394 6.29 -4.90 -20.39
N ILE A 395 5.33 -4.31 -19.68
CA ILE A 395 4.56 -5.00 -18.64
C ILE A 395 3.68 -6.10 -19.27
N GLU A 396 2.96 -5.80 -20.36
CA GLU A 396 2.17 -6.80 -21.11
C GLU A 396 3.03 -8.02 -21.52
N ARG A 397 4.30 -7.80 -21.89
CA ARG A 397 5.21 -8.85 -22.32
C ARG A 397 5.82 -9.64 -21.16
N GLU A 398 6.26 -8.95 -20.11
CA GLU A 398 7.07 -9.53 -19.03
C GLU A 398 6.20 -10.04 -17.87
N ARG A 399 5.04 -9.42 -17.65
CA ARG A 399 4.14 -9.62 -16.50
C ARG A 399 2.67 -9.49 -16.95
N PRO A 400 2.15 -10.40 -17.79
CA PRO A 400 0.81 -10.27 -18.38
C PRO A 400 -0.36 -10.30 -17.37
N ASN A 401 -0.12 -10.79 -16.16
CA ASN A 401 -1.13 -10.85 -15.09
C ASN A 401 -1.04 -9.64 -14.13
N GLN A 402 -0.04 -8.78 -14.29
CA GLN A 402 0.12 -7.60 -13.44
C GLN A 402 -1.00 -6.62 -13.75
N GLN A 403 -1.78 -6.26 -12.74
CA GLN A 403 -2.80 -5.24 -12.88
C GLN A 403 -2.13 -3.88 -12.79
N ILE A 404 -2.43 -3.01 -13.74
CA ILE A 404 -1.92 -1.63 -13.75
C ILE A 404 -3.14 -0.72 -13.64
N MET A 405 -3.09 0.20 -12.68
CA MET A 405 -3.99 1.31 -12.40
C MET A 405 -5.33 1.34 -13.18
N LEU A 406 -6.40 0.97 -12.48
CA LEU A 406 -7.77 1.24 -12.88
C LEU A 406 -8.15 2.66 -12.46
N PHE A 407 -8.05 3.62 -13.38
CA PHE A 407 -8.71 4.91 -13.19
C PHE A 407 -10.23 4.70 -13.00
N PRO A 408 -10.94 5.55 -12.23
CA PRO A 408 -12.38 5.40 -12.04
C PRO A 408 -13.14 5.30 -13.39
N GLU A 409 -14.12 4.38 -13.50
CA GLU A 409 -14.92 4.17 -14.73
C GLU A 409 -15.60 5.44 -15.26
N THR A 410 -15.69 6.48 -14.44
CA THR A 410 -16.24 7.79 -14.81
C THR A 410 -15.22 8.73 -15.49
N LEU A 411 -13.94 8.56 -15.19
CA LEU A 411 -12.81 9.35 -15.71
C LEU A 411 -12.10 8.66 -16.86
N VAL A 412 -12.28 7.35 -16.94
CA VAL A 412 -12.15 6.59 -18.17
C VAL A 412 -13.55 6.18 -18.58
N PRO A 413 -14.31 7.08 -19.24
CA PRO A 413 -15.40 6.60 -20.06
C PRO A 413 -14.79 5.52 -20.95
N TYR A 414 -15.44 4.36 -21.04
CA TYR A 414 -14.93 3.15 -21.70
C TYR A 414 -13.90 2.43 -20.82
N GLN A 415 -14.09 1.14 -20.64
CA GLN A 415 -13.12 0.25 -20.01
C GLN A 415 -11.84 0.23 -20.88
N TRP A 416 -10.98 1.26 -20.77
CA TRP A 416 -9.61 1.15 -21.25
C TRP A 416 -8.97 0.13 -20.33
N ASP A 417 -8.84 -1.09 -20.82
CA ASP A 417 -8.24 -2.17 -20.06
C ASP A 417 -6.74 -1.93 -19.80
N SER A 418 -6.14 -0.90 -20.43
CA SER A 418 -4.71 -0.68 -20.35
C SER A 418 -4.24 0.77 -20.55
N ILE A 419 -3.18 1.10 -19.84
CA ILE A 419 -2.34 2.29 -20.04
C ILE A 419 -1.86 2.48 -21.49
N ARG A 420 -1.82 1.39 -22.27
CA ARG A 420 -1.44 1.40 -23.68
C ARG A 420 -2.33 2.31 -24.51
N GLU A 421 -3.63 2.31 -24.25
CA GLU A 421 -4.61 3.14 -24.97
C GLU A 421 -4.39 4.63 -24.69
N ILE A 422 -4.17 4.98 -23.40
CA ILE A 422 -3.79 6.33 -22.97
C ILE A 422 -2.56 6.81 -23.73
N ALA A 423 -1.55 5.95 -23.81
CA ALA A 423 -0.29 6.27 -24.46
C ALA A 423 -0.47 6.49 -25.98
N LEU A 424 -1.22 5.61 -26.65
CA LEU A 424 -1.47 5.73 -28.09
C LEU A 424 -2.29 6.97 -28.43
N GLN A 425 -3.29 7.31 -27.61
CA GLN A 425 -4.08 8.52 -27.76
C GLN A 425 -3.23 9.78 -27.54
N GLY A 426 -2.38 9.79 -26.51
CA GLY A 426 -1.44 10.88 -26.27
C GLY A 426 -0.39 11.08 -27.39
N ILE A 427 -0.07 10.03 -28.16
CA ILE A 427 0.81 10.10 -29.34
C ILE A 427 0.02 10.44 -30.64
N ASP A 428 -1.32 10.44 -30.59
CA ASP A 428 -2.21 10.54 -31.77
C ASP A 428 -1.98 9.38 -32.78
N ASN A 429 -1.65 8.18 -32.28
CA ASN A 429 -1.48 6.99 -33.13
C ASN A 429 -2.82 6.28 -33.38
N ARG A 430 -3.62 6.87 -34.27
CA ARG A 430 -4.99 6.42 -34.57
C ARG A 430 -5.04 5.06 -35.24
N ASP A 431 -4.08 4.75 -36.10
CA ASP A 431 -4.09 3.49 -36.86
C ASP A 431 -3.95 2.29 -35.93
N GLU A 432 -3.09 2.40 -34.91
CA GLU A 432 -2.92 1.36 -33.90
C GLU A 432 -4.12 1.28 -32.95
N LEU A 433 -4.72 2.41 -32.56
CA LEU A 433 -5.96 2.40 -31.77
C LEU A 433 -7.11 1.71 -32.53
N LYS A 434 -7.27 2.01 -33.82
CA LYS A 434 -8.26 1.34 -34.68
C LYS A 434 -8.02 -0.17 -34.73
N ARG A 435 -6.75 -0.59 -34.81
CA ARG A 435 -6.37 -2.01 -34.80
C ARG A 435 -6.79 -2.69 -33.49
N ILE A 436 -6.51 -2.07 -32.34
CA ILE A 436 -6.88 -2.60 -31.01
C ILE A 436 -8.40 -2.75 -30.88
N TYR A 437 -9.17 -1.72 -31.23
CA TYR A 437 -10.63 -1.79 -31.11
C TYR A 437 -11.25 -2.81 -32.07
N ARG A 438 -10.70 -2.96 -33.27
CA ARG A 438 -11.12 -4.02 -34.20
C ARG A 438 -10.80 -5.41 -33.66
N GLU A 439 -9.61 -5.62 -33.10
CA GLU A 439 -9.23 -6.89 -32.48
C GLU A 439 -10.20 -7.26 -31.34
N ARG A 440 -10.57 -6.28 -30.49
CA ARG A 440 -11.61 -6.47 -29.46
C ARG A 440 -12.96 -6.84 -30.05
N ILE A 441 -13.42 -6.14 -31.09
CA ILE A 441 -14.70 -6.47 -31.75
C ILE A 441 -14.66 -7.89 -32.30
N VAL A 442 -13.56 -8.31 -32.93
CA VAL A 442 -13.42 -9.65 -33.54
C VAL A 442 -13.37 -10.75 -32.48
N GLU A 443 -12.65 -10.52 -31.37
CA GLU A 443 -12.47 -11.49 -30.28
C GLU A 443 -13.49 -11.40 -29.15
N ALA A 444 -14.49 -10.53 -29.26
CA ALA A 444 -15.47 -10.35 -28.20
C ALA A 444 -16.31 -11.61 -27.94
N TYR A 445 -16.38 -12.00 -26.67
CA TYR A 445 -17.25 -13.05 -26.15
C TYR A 445 -18.37 -12.50 -25.26
N ASP A 446 -18.18 -11.30 -24.69
CA ASP A 446 -19.15 -10.67 -23.79
C ASP A 446 -20.10 -9.72 -24.54
N PRO A 447 -21.43 -9.93 -24.48
CA PRO A 447 -22.42 -9.00 -25.03
C PRO A 447 -22.36 -7.57 -24.47
N SER A 448 -21.73 -7.32 -23.32
CA SER A 448 -21.65 -5.96 -22.75
C SER A 448 -20.62 -5.05 -23.42
N ASP A 449 -19.68 -5.59 -24.20
CA ASP A 449 -18.59 -4.81 -24.83
C ASP A 449 -19.02 -4.05 -26.11
N THR A 450 -20.26 -3.53 -26.12
CA THR A 450 -20.82 -2.74 -27.24
C THR A 450 -20.09 -1.41 -27.49
N ARG A 451 -19.19 -0.99 -26.60
CA ARG A 451 -18.48 0.29 -26.66
C ARG A 451 -17.27 0.25 -27.60
N ALA A 452 -16.66 -0.92 -27.84
CA ALA A 452 -15.54 -1.04 -28.80
C ALA A 452 -15.93 -0.59 -30.22
N LEU A 453 -17.14 -0.96 -30.67
CA LEU A 453 -17.69 -0.53 -31.97
C LEU A 453 -17.91 0.98 -32.04
N ALA A 454 -18.44 1.57 -30.97
CA ALA A 454 -18.63 3.01 -30.87
C ALA A 454 -17.27 3.74 -30.94
N ASN A 455 -16.27 3.29 -30.19
CA ASN A 455 -14.94 3.90 -30.15
C ASN A 455 -14.22 3.80 -31.51
N LEU A 456 -14.33 2.67 -32.19
CA LEU A 456 -13.75 2.51 -33.52
C LEU A 456 -14.38 3.47 -34.54
N ASN A 457 -15.72 3.56 -34.56
CA ASN A 457 -16.43 4.52 -35.41
C ASN A 457 -16.00 5.95 -35.09
N ALA A 458 -15.82 6.22 -33.81
CA ALA A 458 -15.43 7.51 -33.33
C ALA A 458 -14.01 7.89 -33.86
N LEU A 459 -13.04 6.98 -33.83
CA LEU A 459 -11.70 7.21 -34.42
C LEU A 459 -11.70 7.46 -35.93
N CYS A 460 -12.77 7.10 -36.64
CA CYS A 460 -12.90 7.29 -38.07
C CYS A 460 -13.29 8.74 -38.40
N SER A 461 -12.28 9.60 -38.64
CA SER A 461 -12.50 11.03 -38.93
C SER A 461 -12.63 11.36 -40.42
N GLU A 462 -12.22 10.46 -41.30
CA GLU A 462 -12.20 10.67 -42.76
C GLU A 462 -13.35 9.95 -43.47
N GLU A 463 -13.81 10.51 -44.59
CA GLU A 463 -14.89 9.89 -45.39
C GLU A 463 -14.37 8.59 -46.02
N GLY A 464 -15.02 7.46 -45.70
CA GLY A 464 -14.64 6.12 -46.18
C GLY A 464 -13.73 5.32 -45.24
N ASP A 465 -13.24 5.91 -44.15
CA ASP A 465 -12.40 5.24 -43.14
C ASP A 465 -13.20 4.18 -42.37
N TRP A 466 -14.45 4.49 -42.03
CA TRP A 466 -15.37 3.54 -41.40
C TRP A 466 -15.68 2.35 -42.32
N ASP A 467 -15.97 2.60 -43.60
CA ASP A 467 -16.23 1.56 -44.59
C ASP A 467 -15.03 0.61 -44.76
N GLU A 468 -13.81 1.13 -44.58
CA GLU A 468 -12.58 0.34 -44.55
C GLU A 468 -12.50 -0.54 -43.31
N GLN A 469 -12.78 0.01 -42.12
CA GLN A 469 -12.77 -0.77 -40.88
C GLN A 469 -13.81 -1.88 -40.88
N VAL A 470 -15.05 -1.59 -41.32
CA VAL A 470 -16.12 -2.58 -41.42
C VAL A 470 -15.71 -3.75 -42.32
N ARG A 471 -15.09 -3.45 -43.47
CA ARG A 471 -14.62 -4.50 -44.39
C ARG A 471 -13.53 -5.37 -43.77
N GLN A 472 -12.60 -4.76 -43.04
CA GLN A 472 -11.53 -5.49 -42.36
C GLN A 472 -12.09 -6.37 -41.23
N ILE A 473 -13.09 -5.89 -40.47
CA ILE A 473 -13.78 -6.70 -39.45
C ILE A 473 -14.46 -7.92 -40.09
N VAL A 474 -15.19 -7.74 -41.19
CA VAL A 474 -15.87 -8.85 -41.89
C VAL A 474 -14.86 -9.88 -42.40
N GLU A 475 -13.75 -9.43 -42.97
CA GLU A 475 -12.68 -10.31 -43.45
C GLU A 475 -12.00 -11.08 -42.31
N GLU A 476 -11.66 -10.41 -41.20
CA GLU A 476 -10.98 -11.01 -40.04
C GLU A 476 -11.90 -11.95 -39.24
N TYR A 477 -13.17 -11.58 -39.08
CA TYR A 477 -14.15 -12.38 -38.34
C TYR A 477 -14.66 -13.58 -39.16
N ALA A 478 -14.52 -13.52 -40.49
CA ALA A 478 -14.83 -14.60 -41.44
C ALA A 478 -16.22 -15.22 -41.22
N ASN A 479 -17.23 -14.38 -40.96
CA ASN A 479 -18.62 -14.79 -40.66
C ASN A 479 -18.75 -15.85 -39.56
N GLY A 480 -17.79 -15.92 -38.64
CA GLY A 480 -17.79 -16.89 -37.55
C GLY A 480 -17.20 -18.26 -37.88
N GLU A 481 -16.55 -18.42 -39.05
CA GLU A 481 -15.89 -19.68 -39.41
C GLU A 481 -14.87 -20.08 -38.32
N GLY A 482 -15.07 -21.27 -37.74
CA GLY A 482 -14.18 -21.82 -36.70
C GLY A 482 -14.41 -21.26 -35.29
N ARG A 483 -15.41 -20.40 -35.07
CA ARG A 483 -15.77 -19.88 -33.73
C ARG A 483 -16.87 -20.72 -33.08
N TYR A 484 -16.82 -20.81 -31.74
CA TYR A 484 -17.76 -21.62 -30.94
C TYR A 484 -18.92 -20.81 -30.35
N ALA A 485 -18.81 -19.48 -30.34
CA ALA A 485 -19.77 -18.59 -29.71
C ALA A 485 -20.16 -17.46 -30.66
N ARG A 486 -21.38 -16.96 -30.46
CA ARG A 486 -21.91 -15.77 -31.15
C ARG A 486 -21.15 -14.53 -30.71
N ASN A 487 -21.13 -13.52 -31.58
CA ASN A 487 -20.55 -12.22 -31.28
C ASN A 487 -21.62 -11.15 -31.48
N VAL A 488 -22.20 -10.70 -30.38
CA VAL A 488 -23.32 -9.75 -30.36
C VAL A 488 -22.90 -8.39 -30.90
N ILE A 489 -21.63 -7.99 -30.73
CA ILE A 489 -21.12 -6.71 -31.25
C ILE A 489 -21.05 -6.75 -32.77
N TYR A 490 -20.55 -7.85 -33.34
CA TYR A 490 -20.52 -8.05 -34.78
C TYR A 490 -21.94 -8.05 -35.36
N GLU A 491 -22.90 -8.70 -34.70
CA GLU A 491 -24.31 -8.67 -35.12
C GLU A 491 -24.90 -7.26 -35.11
N GLN A 492 -24.59 -6.44 -34.08
CA GLN A 492 -25.02 -5.04 -34.03
C GLN A 492 -24.42 -4.21 -35.17
N MET A 493 -23.15 -4.45 -35.52
CA MET A 493 -22.51 -3.80 -36.67
C MET A 493 -23.23 -4.15 -37.98
N LEU A 494 -23.54 -5.43 -38.22
CA LEU A 494 -24.29 -5.86 -39.41
C LEU A 494 -25.61 -5.12 -39.55
N ILE A 495 -26.34 -4.93 -38.43
CA ILE A 495 -27.63 -4.22 -38.40
C ILE A 495 -27.43 -2.73 -38.69
N ALA A 496 -26.44 -2.11 -38.05
CA ALA A 496 -26.18 -0.68 -38.22
C ALA A 496 -25.81 -0.31 -39.66
N GLU A 497 -25.07 -1.18 -40.34
CA GLU A 497 -24.53 -0.96 -41.68
C GLU A 497 -25.35 -1.61 -42.82
N ASP A 498 -26.54 -2.17 -42.52
CA ASP A 498 -27.45 -2.78 -43.50
C ASP A 498 -26.82 -3.95 -44.30
N MET A 499 -26.01 -4.79 -43.63
CA MET A 499 -25.19 -5.84 -44.24
C MET A 499 -25.94 -7.16 -44.41
N VAL A 500 -26.81 -7.23 -45.42
CA VAL A 500 -27.72 -8.36 -45.64
C VAL A 500 -27.00 -9.65 -46.08
N GLU A 501 -26.01 -9.56 -46.96
CA GLU A 501 -25.33 -10.75 -47.51
C GLU A 501 -24.50 -11.45 -46.42
N GLU A 502 -23.73 -10.68 -45.66
CA GLU A 502 -22.90 -11.15 -44.56
C GLU A 502 -23.75 -11.69 -43.40
N ALA A 503 -24.90 -11.06 -43.11
CA ALA A 503 -25.84 -11.58 -42.11
C ALA A 503 -26.44 -12.94 -42.50
N VAL A 504 -26.66 -13.19 -43.80
CA VAL A 504 -27.11 -14.51 -44.28
C VAL A 504 -26.02 -15.55 -44.05
N GLU A 505 -24.78 -15.25 -44.40
CA GLU A 505 -23.63 -16.17 -44.23
C GLU A 505 -23.32 -16.43 -42.74
N TYR A 506 -23.47 -15.41 -41.89
CA TYR A 506 -23.31 -15.52 -40.44
C TYR A 506 -24.33 -16.48 -39.81
N VAL A 507 -25.60 -16.40 -40.22
CA VAL A 507 -26.68 -17.27 -39.71
C VAL A 507 -26.52 -18.72 -40.14
N GLU A 508 -25.77 -19.02 -41.22
CA GLU A 508 -25.42 -20.40 -41.55
C GLU A 508 -24.54 -21.05 -40.47
N HIS A 509 -23.65 -20.26 -39.85
CA HIS A 509 -22.77 -20.70 -38.77
C HIS A 509 -23.45 -20.60 -37.40
N PHE A 510 -24.29 -19.57 -37.18
CA PHE A 510 -25.02 -19.33 -35.95
C PHE A 510 -26.53 -19.18 -36.19
N PRO A 511 -27.29 -20.29 -36.34
CA PRO A 511 -28.72 -20.25 -36.62
C PRO A 511 -29.56 -19.50 -35.58
N GLU A 512 -29.09 -19.46 -34.33
CA GLU A 512 -29.73 -18.78 -33.21
C GLU A 512 -29.72 -17.25 -33.35
N ALA A 513 -28.79 -16.68 -34.12
CA ALA A 513 -28.71 -15.24 -34.38
C ALA A 513 -29.83 -14.71 -35.29
N LYS A 514 -30.63 -15.61 -35.89
CA LYS A 514 -31.69 -15.24 -36.83
C LYS A 514 -32.80 -14.38 -36.20
N GLU A 515 -33.07 -14.54 -34.91
CA GLU A 515 -34.07 -13.73 -34.22
C GLU A 515 -33.58 -12.29 -34.02
N ASP A 516 -32.31 -12.12 -33.66
CA ASP A 516 -31.69 -10.82 -33.41
C ASP A 516 -31.40 -10.06 -34.73
N LEU A 517 -31.02 -10.77 -35.80
CA LEU A 517 -30.79 -10.22 -37.14
C LEU A 517 -32.07 -10.11 -37.99
N ALA A 518 -33.25 -10.35 -37.41
CA ALA A 518 -34.51 -10.33 -38.16
C ALA A 518 -34.79 -8.99 -38.84
N LEU A 519 -34.27 -7.88 -38.30
CA LEU A 519 -34.40 -6.53 -38.87
C LEU A 519 -33.69 -6.35 -40.23
N LEU A 520 -32.69 -7.17 -40.53
CA LEU A 520 -31.97 -7.17 -41.81
C LEU A 520 -32.54 -8.18 -42.80
N LEU A 521 -32.98 -9.32 -42.29
CA LEU A 521 -33.34 -10.49 -43.09
C LEU A 521 -34.80 -10.47 -43.59
N TRP A 522 -35.63 -9.53 -43.11
CA TRP A 522 -37.06 -9.40 -43.39
C TRP A 522 -37.46 -7.93 -43.57
#